data_AF-A0A958LVB1-F1
#
_entry.id   AF-A0A958LVB1-F1
#
_cell.length_a   1.000
_cell.length_b   1.000
_cell.length_c   1.000
_cell.angle_alpha   90.00
_cell.angle_beta   90.00
_cell.angle_gamma   90.00
#
_symmetry.space_group_name_H-M   'P 1'
#
loop_
_entity.id
_entity.type
_entity.pdbx_description
1 polymer ?
#
loop_
_entity_poly.entity_id
_entity_poly.type
_entity_poly.pdbx_seq_one_letter_code
_entity_poly.pdbx_strand_id
1 'polypeptide(L)'
;MSEVEIKKSLLILVSKPGSTSGAEAFLRNREWLVHSTSNLKEFLIYIIQKKPSFVMISVDHSHKKIRVMPTIILQTFSACVITFAENSTSVSFRKLQDINCEYRVNPPATGPAIERAVNKYLKDLEKKQRGENVKDSAETGAEGSSSFDTVEIKGEKYSGVTKIEGSQNASGGNQNFTGDAGGFSSSLLSQLMGGDDDGDGFEGSAQDASGAFITKSGDSSGSGFWAPDDSYSDKNPNQRDPNNVTYNEDDFTGGFLSGNNGTSSYQEGSDGHSGAAIGGSIKSPQTPGFDNQEPGALGSNSAGGSLSQNKKNNSDPGAFAGAGENSFSGKLEKQKRIDPKLKVITQKGRNVNDLAESIILKGTKHALTESVQVNDGVIEQEIEDSSHVACIIVESDRFSGYLIAAMGKNRKMDGSFIKCIQEKLFKFLNENGESVSEKDNLQLKIKKVEFQDWALEYADFLKKSVHNGEEVAMAFFPVNNVKPEVGDSASATMASVKLSDIEADKAVDFNVYVYLPANKKYILYTPKGSKFYGNQKSRLETRGVKEVHMLKSEVNDLTKYKAQNYLNNLIDSYEMKKKVAEAV
;
A
#
# COMPACT_ATOMS: atom_id res chain seq x y z
N MET A 1 16.32 13.60 -16.86
CA MET A 1 15.15 13.28 -16.02
C MET A 1 14.34 14.56 -15.92
N SER A 2 13.04 14.54 -16.26
CA SER A 2 12.16 15.67 -15.98
C SER A 2 11.93 15.78 -14.48
N GLU A 3 12.19 16.95 -13.92
CA GLU A 3 11.87 17.23 -12.52
C GLU A 3 10.34 17.20 -12.36
N VAL A 4 9.84 16.31 -11.49
CA VAL A 4 8.39 16.18 -11.27
C VAL A 4 7.95 17.38 -10.46
N GLU A 5 7.32 18.36 -11.10
CA GLU A 5 6.85 19.58 -10.47
C GLU A 5 5.67 19.28 -9.52
N ILE A 6 6.00 18.98 -8.26
CA ILE A 6 5.00 18.73 -7.21
C ILE A 6 4.36 20.06 -6.82
N LYS A 7 3.08 20.21 -7.13
CA LYS A 7 2.28 21.39 -6.77
C LYS A 7 2.29 21.57 -5.25
N LYS A 8 2.75 22.75 -4.79
CA LYS A 8 2.83 23.15 -3.38
C LYS A 8 1.44 23.49 -2.80
N SER A 9 0.55 22.52 -2.72
CA SER A 9 -0.78 22.65 -2.13
C SER A 9 -0.86 21.96 -0.76
N LEU A 10 -1.28 22.72 0.26
CA LEU A 10 -1.35 22.28 1.65
C LEU A 10 -2.75 22.54 2.23
N LEU A 11 -3.39 21.48 2.70
CA LEU A 11 -4.65 21.54 3.45
C LEU A 11 -4.37 21.34 4.95
N ILE A 12 -4.86 22.21 5.83
CA ILE A 12 -4.64 22.15 7.28
C ILE A 12 -5.97 22.02 8.02
N LEU A 13 -6.10 21.00 8.86
CA LEU A 13 -7.19 20.88 9.83
C LEU A 13 -6.72 21.35 11.21
N VAL A 14 -7.29 22.46 11.69
CA VAL A 14 -6.98 23.09 12.98
C VAL A 14 -8.11 22.88 13.99
N SER A 15 -7.78 22.80 15.28
CA SER A 15 -8.76 22.78 16.37
C SER A 15 -9.38 24.15 16.62
N LYS A 16 -8.64 25.24 16.37
CA LYS A 16 -9.09 26.62 16.58
C LYS A 16 -8.78 27.45 15.33
N PRO A 17 -9.77 28.16 14.74
CA PRO A 17 -9.51 29.08 13.64
C PRO A 17 -8.37 30.06 13.96
N GLY A 18 -7.45 30.23 13.01
CA GLY A 18 -6.33 31.18 13.13
C GLY A 18 -5.13 30.73 13.98
N SER A 19 -5.15 29.56 14.63
CA SER A 19 -4.00 29.07 15.41
C SER A 19 -2.73 28.85 14.58
N THR A 20 -2.88 28.61 13.28
CA THR A 20 -1.79 28.45 12.29
C THR A 20 -1.50 29.70 11.46
N SER A 21 -2.18 30.82 11.71
CA SER A 21 -2.14 32.04 10.86
C SER A 21 -0.72 32.52 10.52
N GLY A 22 0.19 32.57 11.48
CA GLY A 22 1.59 32.96 11.24
C GLY A 22 2.37 31.97 10.36
N ALA A 23 2.06 30.67 10.44
CA ALA A 23 2.63 29.65 9.58
C ALA A 23 2.05 29.69 8.16
N GLU A 24 0.75 29.94 8.04
CA GLU A 24 0.08 30.13 6.75
C GLU A 24 0.62 31.35 6.01
N ALA A 25 0.78 32.50 6.69
CA ALA A 25 1.37 33.69 6.10
C ALA A 25 2.79 33.44 5.57
N PHE A 26 3.63 32.75 6.36
CA PHE A 26 4.97 32.35 5.93
C PHE A 26 4.96 31.46 4.67
N LEU A 27 4.06 30.48 4.59
CA LEU A 27 3.96 29.56 3.46
C LEU A 27 3.37 30.23 2.22
N ARG A 28 2.34 31.07 2.36
CA ARG A 28 1.76 31.86 1.25
C ARG A 28 2.79 32.83 0.64
N ASN A 29 3.64 33.43 1.47
CA ASN A 29 4.79 34.25 1.00
C ASN A 29 5.85 33.46 0.23
N ARG A 30 5.77 32.12 0.22
CA ARG A 30 6.60 31.21 -0.59
C ARG A 30 5.79 30.49 -1.68
N GLU A 31 4.69 31.10 -2.10
CA GLU A 31 3.82 30.64 -3.21
C GLU A 31 3.11 29.31 -2.94
N TRP A 32 2.93 28.92 -1.67
CA TRP A 32 2.13 27.75 -1.32
C TRP A 32 0.64 28.07 -1.38
N LEU A 33 -0.13 27.17 -2.01
CA LEU A 33 -1.59 27.17 -1.97
C LEU A 33 -2.04 26.55 -0.65
N VAL A 34 -2.14 27.37 0.39
CA VAL A 34 -2.55 26.93 1.74
C VAL A 34 -4.03 27.20 1.99
N HIS A 35 -4.76 26.17 2.42
CA HIS A 35 -6.13 26.30 2.92
C HIS A 35 -6.23 25.67 4.32
N SER A 36 -6.85 26.39 5.25
CA SER A 36 -7.02 26.00 6.65
C SER A 36 -8.50 26.00 7.00
N THR A 37 -8.98 24.96 7.66
CA THR A 37 -10.34 24.93 8.24
C THR A 37 -10.33 24.24 9.60
N SER A 38 -11.30 24.58 10.45
CA SER A 38 -11.62 23.83 11.68
C SER A 38 -12.86 22.96 11.54
N ASN A 39 -13.47 22.90 10.36
CA ASN A 39 -14.64 22.07 10.10
C ASN A 39 -14.22 20.79 9.37
N LEU A 40 -14.45 19.64 10.01
CA LEU A 40 -14.10 18.33 9.47
C LEU A 40 -14.83 18.02 8.16
N LYS A 41 -16.08 18.44 7.99
CA LYS A 41 -16.87 18.21 6.77
C LYS A 41 -16.33 19.04 5.60
N GLU A 42 -16.00 20.31 5.85
CA GLU A 42 -15.36 21.18 4.85
C GLU A 42 -13.99 20.62 4.43
N PHE A 43 -13.18 20.19 5.38
CA PHE A 43 -11.88 19.56 5.14
C PHE A 43 -12.00 18.31 4.24
N LEU A 44 -12.98 17.44 4.51
CA LEU A 44 -13.22 16.24 3.69
C LEU A 44 -13.79 16.57 2.31
N ILE A 45 -14.60 17.62 2.16
CA ILE A 45 -15.03 18.10 0.84
C ILE A 45 -13.83 18.65 0.07
N TYR A 46 -12.96 19.44 0.71
CA TYR A 46 -11.80 20.05 0.08
C TYR A 46 -10.77 19.02 -0.40
N ILE A 47 -10.44 18.00 0.42
CA ILE A 47 -9.48 16.96 0.03
C ILE A 47 -9.96 16.17 -1.20
N ILE A 48 -11.26 15.87 -1.29
CA ILE A 48 -11.87 15.19 -2.44
C ILE A 48 -11.84 16.08 -3.69
N GLN A 49 -12.26 17.34 -3.57
CA GLN A 49 -12.38 18.25 -4.71
C GLN A 49 -11.04 18.78 -5.26
N LYS A 50 -10.10 19.11 -4.38
CA LYS A 50 -8.85 19.80 -4.75
C LYS A 50 -7.61 18.90 -4.74
N LYS A 51 -7.70 17.70 -4.15
CA LYS A 51 -6.60 16.70 -4.08
C LYS A 51 -5.25 17.34 -3.71
N PRO A 52 -5.14 17.98 -2.53
CA PRO A 52 -3.91 18.64 -2.09
C PRO A 52 -2.75 17.63 -1.97
N SER A 53 -1.54 18.05 -2.32
CA SER A 53 -0.34 17.18 -2.23
C SER A 53 0.05 16.91 -0.78
N PHE A 54 -0.20 17.87 0.12
CA PHE A 54 0.13 17.81 1.53
C PHE A 54 -1.11 18.06 2.40
N VAL A 55 -1.25 17.30 3.47
CA VAL A 55 -2.37 17.37 4.41
C VAL A 55 -1.83 17.41 5.83
N MET A 56 -2.17 18.45 6.58
CA MET A 56 -1.82 18.61 7.98
C MET A 56 -3.03 18.42 8.89
N ILE A 57 -2.86 17.65 9.96
CA ILE A 57 -3.94 17.32 10.90
C ILE A 57 -3.48 17.62 12.33
N SER A 58 -4.21 18.50 13.00
CA SER A 58 -4.00 18.78 14.42
C SER A 58 -4.48 17.65 15.31
N VAL A 59 -3.64 17.24 16.26
CA VAL A 59 -3.98 16.25 17.29
C VAL A 59 -4.78 16.85 18.45
N ASP A 60 -4.92 18.18 18.48
CA ASP A 60 -5.68 18.90 19.50
C ASP A 60 -7.16 19.06 19.16
N HIS A 61 -7.55 18.77 17.91
CA HIS A 61 -8.91 18.88 17.42
C HIS A 61 -9.92 18.10 18.29
N SER A 62 -11.05 18.72 18.61
CA SER A 62 -12.08 18.22 19.55
C SER A 62 -12.69 16.88 19.14
N HIS A 63 -12.92 16.72 17.83
CA HIS A 63 -13.62 15.57 17.26
C HIS A 63 -12.85 14.24 17.41
N LYS A 64 -13.52 13.21 17.98
CA LYS A 64 -12.89 11.93 18.36
C LYS A 64 -12.30 11.13 17.18
N LYS A 65 -12.92 11.16 16.00
CA LYS A 65 -12.49 10.37 14.82
C LYS A 65 -11.12 10.84 14.25
N ILE A 66 -10.61 12.00 14.67
CA ILE A 66 -9.34 12.60 14.19
C ILE A 66 -8.13 11.68 14.41
N ARG A 67 -8.11 10.88 15.49
CA ARG A 67 -6.99 9.95 15.78
C ARG A 67 -6.77 8.88 14.69
N VAL A 68 -7.84 8.44 14.04
CA VAL A 68 -7.81 7.40 12.99
C VAL A 68 -7.62 8.02 11.60
N MET A 69 -7.89 9.31 11.46
CA MET A 69 -7.96 9.98 10.16
C MET A 69 -6.64 10.04 9.38
N PRO A 70 -5.44 10.18 9.99
CA PRO A 70 -4.19 10.06 9.26
C PRO A 70 -4.06 8.74 8.49
N THR A 71 -4.43 7.62 9.11
CA THR A 71 -4.41 6.28 8.49
C THR A 71 -5.38 6.20 7.32
N ILE A 72 -6.63 6.66 7.52
CA ILE A 72 -7.67 6.66 6.48
C ILE A 72 -7.25 7.49 5.28
N ILE A 73 -6.65 8.67 5.51
CA ILE A 73 -6.23 9.55 4.42
C ILE A 73 -5.06 8.97 3.65
N LEU A 74 -4.04 8.40 4.33
CA LEU A 74 -2.93 7.71 3.67
C LEU A 74 -3.37 6.50 2.82
N GLN A 75 -4.47 5.84 3.19
CA GLN A 75 -5.04 4.71 2.46
C GLN A 75 -5.92 5.15 1.27
N THR A 76 -6.66 6.26 1.43
CA THR A 76 -7.68 6.70 0.46
C THR A 76 -7.15 7.71 -0.56
N PHE A 77 -6.15 8.52 -0.18
CA PHE A 77 -5.60 9.59 -0.99
C PHE A 77 -4.08 9.48 -1.07
N SER A 78 -3.51 9.67 -2.26
CA SER A 78 -2.05 9.72 -2.48
C SER A 78 -1.42 11.04 -2.02
N ALA A 79 -1.81 11.51 -0.83
CA ALA A 79 -1.36 12.77 -0.23
C ALA A 79 -0.42 12.49 0.96
N CYS A 80 0.58 13.35 1.15
CA CYS A 80 1.46 13.28 2.32
C CYS A 80 0.71 13.79 3.55
N VAL A 81 0.50 12.93 4.54
CA VAL A 81 -0.12 13.31 5.82
C VAL A 81 0.95 13.66 6.85
N ILE A 82 0.80 14.83 7.46
CA ILE A 82 1.66 15.36 8.53
C ILE A 82 0.80 15.63 9.77
N THR A 83 1.18 15.09 10.92
CA THR A 83 0.49 15.35 12.19
C THR A 83 1.18 16.46 12.97
N PHE A 84 0.43 17.28 13.72
CA PHE A 84 1.02 18.33 14.56
C PHE A 84 0.19 18.62 15.81
N ALA A 85 0.83 19.23 16.80
CA ALA A 85 0.15 19.80 17.96
C ALA A 85 0.10 21.34 17.83
N GLU A 86 -1.06 21.93 18.11
CA GLU A 86 -1.21 23.39 18.17
C GLU A 86 -0.65 23.94 19.48
N ASN A 87 -0.89 23.22 20.58
CA ASN A 87 -0.53 23.66 21.92
C ASN A 87 0.73 22.91 22.39
N SER A 88 1.62 23.61 23.10
CA SER A 88 2.83 23.02 23.71
C SER A 88 2.56 22.24 25.01
N THR A 89 1.33 21.74 25.20
CA THR A 89 1.00 20.98 26.42
C THR A 89 1.55 19.56 26.36
N SER A 90 1.87 18.98 27.52
CA SER A 90 2.28 17.57 27.65
C SER A 90 1.21 16.61 27.13
N VAL A 91 -0.07 16.96 27.27
CA VAL A 91 -1.22 16.18 26.75
C VAL A 91 -1.22 16.17 25.22
N SER A 92 -1.07 17.35 24.59
CA SER A 92 -0.98 17.51 23.13
C SER A 92 0.22 16.75 22.56
N PHE A 93 1.38 16.85 23.23
CA PHE A 93 2.59 16.13 22.85
C PHE A 93 2.44 14.60 22.95
N ARG A 94 1.79 14.10 24.01
CA ARG A 94 1.49 12.66 24.15
C ARG A 94 0.54 12.17 23.05
N LYS A 95 -0.54 12.90 22.76
CA LYS A 95 -1.43 12.57 21.63
C LYS A 95 -0.68 12.50 20.29
N LEU A 96 0.31 13.37 20.07
CA LEU A 96 1.16 13.39 18.88
C LEU A 96 2.10 12.19 18.79
N GLN A 97 2.52 11.62 19.93
CA GLN A 97 3.31 10.39 19.99
C GLN A 97 2.45 9.13 19.85
N ASP A 98 1.23 9.13 20.41
CA ASP A 98 0.29 8.00 20.36
C ASP A 98 -0.25 7.74 18.93
N ILE A 99 -0.21 8.74 18.03
CA ILE A 99 -0.65 8.60 16.64
C ILE A 99 0.51 8.07 15.77
N ASN A 100 0.29 6.89 15.17
CA ASN A 100 1.26 6.25 14.28
C ASN A 100 1.32 6.94 12.90
N CYS A 101 1.99 8.09 12.84
CA CYS A 101 2.25 8.85 11.62
C CYS A 101 3.76 9.11 11.46
N GLU A 102 4.30 8.85 10.26
CA GLU A 102 5.73 8.96 9.97
C GLU A 102 6.25 10.42 9.97
N TYR A 103 5.40 11.36 9.56
CA TYR A 103 5.74 12.78 9.48
C TYR A 103 4.95 13.56 10.53
N ARG A 104 5.70 14.24 11.42
CA ARG A 104 5.14 15.00 12.54
C ARG A 104 5.89 16.30 12.78
N VAL A 105 5.13 17.33 13.17
CA VAL A 105 5.65 18.66 13.55
C VAL A 105 5.39 18.88 15.04
N ASN A 106 6.47 18.97 15.82
CA ASN A 106 6.40 19.31 17.24
C ASN A 106 6.00 20.79 17.42
N PRO A 107 5.29 21.14 18.50
CA PRO A 107 4.91 22.52 18.78
C PRO A 107 6.16 23.38 19.14
N PRO A 108 6.20 24.67 18.75
CA PRO A 108 5.20 25.39 17.97
C PRO A 108 5.26 25.05 16.47
N ALA A 109 4.08 24.87 15.86
CA ALA A 109 3.92 24.55 14.43
C ALA A 109 4.20 25.77 13.52
N THR A 110 5.47 26.16 13.44
CA THR A 110 5.93 27.29 12.62
C THR A 110 6.08 26.91 11.14
N GLY A 111 5.90 27.89 10.23
CA GLY A 111 6.07 27.68 8.78
C GLY A 111 7.38 26.98 8.38
N PRO A 112 8.56 27.39 8.91
CA PRO A 112 9.82 26.68 8.67
C PRO A 112 9.85 25.23 9.19
N ALA A 113 9.09 24.89 10.24
CA ALA A 113 9.01 23.52 10.74
C ALA A 113 8.15 22.63 9.82
N ILE A 114 7.06 23.18 9.30
CA ILE A 114 6.21 22.53 8.29
C ILE A 114 7.01 22.26 7.00
N GLU A 115 7.72 23.28 6.50
CA GLU A 115 8.55 23.17 5.31
C GLU A 115 9.67 22.11 5.46
N ARG A 116 10.30 22.03 6.65
CA ARG A 116 11.26 20.94 6.95
C ARG A 116 10.62 19.56 6.93
N ALA A 117 9.39 19.41 7.43
CA ALA A 117 8.68 18.13 7.40
C ALA A 117 8.34 17.69 5.97
N VAL A 118 7.89 18.62 5.11
CA VAL A 118 7.65 18.35 3.69
C VAL A 118 8.95 18.03 2.95
N ASN A 119 10.01 18.82 3.15
CA ASN A 119 11.32 18.55 2.52
C ASN A 119 11.94 17.22 2.98
N LYS A 120 11.62 16.74 4.20
CA LYS A 120 11.97 15.39 4.63
C LYS A 120 11.22 14.34 3.82
N TYR A 121 9.88 14.44 3.74
CA TYR A 121 9.05 13.53 2.93
C TYR A 121 9.52 13.44 1.47
N LEU A 122 9.82 14.57 0.82
CA LEU A 122 10.30 14.59 -0.56
C LEU A 122 11.64 13.84 -0.72
N LYS A 123 12.58 14.01 0.21
CA LYS A 123 13.85 13.26 0.23
C LYS A 123 13.67 11.77 0.49
N ASP A 124 12.75 11.41 1.38
CA ASP A 124 12.44 10.01 1.68
C ASP A 124 11.78 9.32 0.45
N LEU A 125 10.96 10.05 -0.31
CA LEU A 125 10.35 9.61 -1.57
C LEU A 125 11.39 9.45 -2.70
N GLU A 126 12.31 10.41 -2.89
CA GLU A 126 13.44 10.27 -3.81
C GLU A 126 14.33 9.07 -3.44
N LYS A 127 14.62 8.89 -2.15
CA LYS A 127 15.43 7.77 -1.65
C LYS A 127 14.75 6.43 -1.92
N LYS A 128 13.42 6.35 -1.78
CA LYS A 128 12.64 5.15 -2.12
C LYS A 128 12.75 4.81 -3.61
N GLN A 129 12.54 5.79 -4.49
CA GLN A 129 12.68 5.62 -5.95
C GLN A 129 14.10 5.16 -6.35
N ARG A 130 15.15 5.72 -5.72
CA ARG A 130 16.54 5.26 -5.95
C ARG A 130 16.78 3.85 -5.41
N GLY A 131 16.21 3.50 -4.26
CA GLY A 131 16.39 2.19 -3.63
C GLY A 131 15.75 1.03 -4.41
N GLU A 132 14.63 1.29 -5.08
CA GLU A 132 13.99 0.31 -5.98
C GLU A 132 14.88 0.02 -7.20
N ASN A 133 15.40 1.05 -7.88
CA ASN A 133 16.30 0.88 -9.03
C ASN A 133 17.63 0.15 -8.71
N VAL A 134 18.16 0.29 -7.48
CA VAL A 134 19.41 -0.39 -7.09
C VAL A 134 19.20 -1.89 -6.85
N LYS A 135 18.03 -2.32 -6.38
CA LYS A 135 17.74 -3.76 -6.20
C LYS A 135 17.60 -4.48 -7.53
N ASP A 136 16.89 -3.89 -8.48
CA ASP A 136 16.70 -4.46 -9.83
C ASP A 136 18.01 -4.50 -10.66
N SER A 137 19.05 -3.75 -10.25
CA SER A 137 20.36 -3.73 -10.89
C SER A 137 21.38 -4.71 -10.29
N ALA A 138 21.12 -5.24 -9.08
CA ALA A 138 22.08 -6.04 -8.33
C ALA A 138 21.92 -7.56 -8.51
N GLU A 139 20.74 -8.04 -8.95
CA GLU A 139 20.48 -9.48 -9.14
C GLU A 139 20.89 -10.03 -10.52
N THR A 140 21.33 -9.17 -11.45
CA THR A 140 21.59 -9.54 -12.86
C THR A 140 23.08 -9.63 -13.25
N GLY A 141 24.00 -9.60 -12.28
CA GLY A 141 25.44 -9.38 -12.54
C GLY A 141 26.42 -10.15 -11.65
N ALA A 142 26.09 -11.38 -11.25
CA ALA A 142 26.95 -12.18 -10.36
C ALA A 142 26.97 -13.69 -10.66
N GLU A 143 27.07 -14.09 -11.93
CA GLU A 143 27.63 -15.39 -12.30
C GLU A 143 29.10 -15.20 -12.71
N GLY A 144 30.04 -15.79 -11.95
CA GLY A 144 31.45 -15.90 -12.37
C GLY A 144 32.51 -15.20 -11.52
N SER A 145 32.65 -15.57 -10.24
CA SER A 145 33.93 -16.18 -9.78
C SER A 145 33.81 -16.76 -8.38
N SER A 146 34.44 -17.92 -8.20
CA SER A 146 34.50 -18.65 -6.94
C SER A 146 35.66 -18.16 -6.07
N SER A 147 35.35 -17.72 -4.85
CA SER A 147 36.29 -17.82 -3.74
C SER A 147 35.51 -18.11 -2.45
N PHE A 148 35.83 -19.23 -1.82
CA PHE A 148 35.21 -19.71 -0.60
C PHE A 148 35.89 -19.01 0.60
N ASP A 149 35.54 -17.76 0.86
CA ASP A 149 36.09 -17.06 2.03
C ASP A 149 35.44 -17.61 3.30
N THR A 150 36.25 -18.30 4.10
CA THR A 150 35.79 -19.12 5.21
C THR A 150 35.81 -18.27 6.48
N VAL A 151 34.64 -17.82 6.93
CA VAL A 151 34.51 -17.05 8.18
C VAL A 151 34.76 -17.97 9.38
N GLU A 152 36.04 -18.08 9.76
CA GLU A 152 36.50 -18.82 10.93
C GLU A 152 36.09 -18.06 12.21
N ILE A 153 34.89 -18.35 12.72
CA ILE A 153 34.44 -17.84 14.02
C ILE A 153 35.23 -18.55 15.12
N LYS A 154 36.35 -17.93 15.50
CA LYS A 154 37.26 -18.40 16.53
C LYS A 154 36.59 -18.29 17.91
N GLY A 155 35.95 -19.38 18.33
CA GLY A 155 35.23 -19.44 19.60
C GLY A 155 36.16 -19.38 20.81
N GLU A 156 36.16 -18.25 21.51
CA GLU A 156 36.77 -18.15 22.83
C GLU A 156 35.90 -18.82 23.90
N LYS A 157 36.57 -19.52 24.81
CA LYS A 157 35.95 -20.29 25.89
C LYS A 157 35.38 -19.35 26.95
N TYR A 158 34.07 -19.45 27.23
CA TYR A 158 33.56 -19.12 28.55
C TYR A 158 32.64 -20.21 29.10
N SER A 159 33.10 -20.84 30.17
CA SER A 159 32.31 -21.66 31.09
C SER A 159 31.39 -20.76 31.93
N GLY A 160 30.11 -21.08 32.02
CA GLY A 160 29.16 -20.28 32.80
C GLY A 160 27.77 -20.88 32.87
N VAL A 161 27.63 -22.03 33.55
CA VAL A 161 26.32 -22.59 33.87
C VAL A 161 25.70 -21.79 35.01
N THR A 162 24.65 -21.02 34.72
CA THR A 162 23.76 -20.47 35.76
C THR A 162 22.31 -20.77 35.39
N LYS A 163 21.69 -21.72 36.09
CA LYS A 163 20.23 -21.85 36.13
C LYS A 163 19.65 -20.57 36.73
N ILE A 164 18.63 -20.01 36.09
CA ILE A 164 17.68 -19.09 36.75
C ILE A 164 16.28 -19.64 36.50
N GLU A 165 15.67 -20.15 37.57
CA GLU A 165 14.26 -20.56 37.60
C GLU A 165 13.41 -19.37 38.05
N GLY A 166 12.22 -19.21 37.46
CA GLY A 166 11.12 -18.43 38.03
C GLY A 166 11.02 -16.94 37.67
N SER A 167 9.95 -16.57 36.94
CA SER A 167 8.80 -15.93 37.59
C SER A 167 7.59 -15.88 36.64
N GLN A 168 6.39 -15.90 37.23
CA GLN A 168 5.10 -15.70 36.54
C GLN A 168 4.68 -14.21 36.54
N ASN A 169 3.58 -13.93 35.84
CA ASN A 169 2.65 -12.78 35.93
C ASN A 169 2.87 -11.50 35.09
N ALA A 170 1.73 -10.81 34.89
CA ALA A 170 1.44 -9.64 34.04
C ALA A 170 1.57 -9.90 32.52
N SER A 171 0.51 -10.17 31.75
CA SER A 171 -0.81 -9.52 31.65
C SER A 171 -0.73 -8.02 31.31
N GLY A 172 -0.69 -7.74 30.00
CA GLY A 172 -0.74 -6.39 29.42
C GLY A 172 -1.24 -6.48 27.98
N GLY A 173 -2.57 -6.58 27.81
CA GLY A 173 -3.19 -6.81 26.50
C GLY A 173 -3.11 -5.60 25.58
N ASN A 174 -2.15 -5.61 24.64
CA ASN A 174 -2.04 -4.59 23.61
C ASN A 174 -2.83 -5.03 22.35
N GLN A 175 -3.99 -4.43 22.11
CA GLN A 175 -4.82 -4.75 20.94
C GLN A 175 -4.26 -4.10 19.67
N ASN A 176 -3.36 -4.81 18.99
CA ASN A 176 -2.93 -4.44 17.64
C ASN A 176 -4.07 -4.65 16.64
N PHE A 177 -4.74 -3.56 16.27
CA PHE A 177 -5.78 -3.54 15.25
C PHE A 177 -5.17 -3.52 13.83
N THR A 178 -4.58 -4.64 13.41
CA THR A 178 -4.09 -4.83 12.04
C THR A 178 -5.17 -5.50 11.18
N GLY A 179 -6.11 -4.68 10.69
CA GLY A 179 -7.21 -5.09 9.82
C GLY A 179 -7.04 -4.57 8.38
N ASP A 180 -7.55 -5.34 7.43
CA ASP A 180 -7.45 -5.11 5.98
C ASP A 180 -8.16 -3.82 5.52
N ALA A 181 -7.52 -3.08 4.61
CA ALA A 181 -7.83 -1.68 4.32
C ALA A 181 -8.39 -1.40 2.91
N GLY A 182 -8.53 -2.43 2.05
CA GLY A 182 -8.98 -2.25 0.67
C GLY A 182 -10.46 -1.85 0.52
N GLY A 183 -11.34 -2.35 1.40
CA GLY A 183 -12.80 -2.16 1.30
C GLY A 183 -13.43 -1.25 2.36
N PHE A 184 -12.72 -0.93 3.44
CA PHE A 184 -13.27 -0.16 4.56
C PHE A 184 -13.34 1.35 4.32
N SER A 185 -12.46 1.89 3.45
CA SER A 185 -12.30 3.34 3.27
C SER A 185 -13.56 4.04 2.75
N SER A 186 -14.29 3.44 1.81
CA SER A 186 -15.54 4.00 1.28
C SER A 186 -16.66 3.99 2.31
N SER A 187 -16.92 2.84 2.95
CA SER A 187 -17.94 2.69 3.99
C SER A 187 -17.69 3.62 5.19
N LEU A 188 -16.44 3.71 5.65
CA LEU A 188 -16.07 4.52 6.80
C LEU A 188 -16.00 6.02 6.47
N LEU A 189 -15.68 6.40 5.23
CA LEU A 189 -15.84 7.79 4.75
C LEU A 189 -17.33 8.17 4.65
N SER A 190 -18.19 7.26 4.18
CA SER A 190 -19.65 7.45 4.25
C SER A 190 -20.16 7.58 5.70
N GLN A 191 -19.58 6.84 6.66
CA GLN A 191 -19.87 6.97 8.10
C GLN A 191 -19.17 8.18 8.79
N LEU A 192 -18.28 8.88 8.08
CA LEU A 192 -17.77 10.20 8.49
C LEU A 192 -18.61 11.34 7.91
N MET A 193 -19.23 11.16 6.74
CA MET A 193 -20.13 12.12 6.11
C MET A 193 -21.59 12.00 6.58
N GLY A 194 -22.00 10.81 7.01
CA GLY A 194 -23.35 10.49 7.44
C GLY A 194 -23.57 10.65 8.94
N GLY A 195 -24.13 11.79 9.32
CA GLY A 195 -24.79 11.98 10.62
C GLY A 195 -23.93 12.56 11.74
N ASP A 196 -24.23 13.80 12.08
CA ASP A 196 -24.36 14.37 13.43
C ASP A 196 -25.17 15.66 13.20
N ASP A 197 -26.47 15.49 12.89
CA ASP A 197 -27.44 16.57 12.68
C ASP A 197 -28.34 16.58 13.92
N ASP A 198 -27.82 17.16 15.01
CA ASP A 198 -28.53 17.33 16.27
C ASP A 198 -29.65 18.37 16.06
N GLY A 199 -30.80 17.88 15.60
CA GLY A 199 -31.97 18.71 15.34
C GLY A 199 -32.59 19.22 16.63
N ASP A 200 -32.33 20.49 16.96
CA ASP A 200 -33.09 21.24 17.94
C ASP A 200 -34.59 21.25 17.59
N GLY A 201 -35.43 21.10 18.61
CA GLY A 201 -36.84 20.75 18.44
C GLY A 201 -37.70 21.84 17.79
N PHE A 202 -38.67 21.40 16.99
CA PHE A 202 -39.75 22.24 16.47
C PHE A 202 -41.10 21.74 17.00
N GLU A 203 -41.70 22.46 17.95
CA GLU A 203 -43.10 22.26 18.35
C GLU A 203 -44.03 22.70 17.22
N GLY A 204 -45.05 21.90 16.87
CA GLY A 204 -45.88 22.21 15.70
C GLY A 204 -47.16 21.40 15.55
N SER A 205 -48.14 21.65 16.44
CA SER A 205 -49.60 21.59 16.20
C SER A 205 -50.25 20.35 15.54
N ALA A 206 -51.28 19.82 16.22
CA ALA A 206 -52.19 18.80 15.71
C ALA A 206 -53.12 19.26 14.59
N GLN A 207 -53.61 18.31 13.78
CA GLN A 207 -54.95 18.37 13.18
C GLN A 207 -55.50 16.98 12.83
N ASP A 208 -56.82 16.82 12.95
CA ASP A 208 -57.56 15.58 12.75
C ASP A 208 -57.54 15.05 11.31
N ALA A 209 -57.56 13.72 11.18
CA ALA A 209 -58.26 13.06 10.07
C ALA A 209 -58.73 11.66 10.49
N SER A 210 -60.04 11.44 10.42
CA SER A 210 -60.71 10.17 10.73
C SER A 210 -60.68 9.18 9.56
N GLY A 211 -60.67 7.87 9.86
CA GLY A 211 -60.61 6.82 8.83
C GLY A 211 -60.88 5.43 9.38
N ALA A 212 -62.14 5.14 9.76
CA ALA A 212 -62.53 3.83 10.24
C ALA A 212 -62.69 2.83 9.09
N PHE A 213 -62.17 1.59 9.22
CA PHE A 213 -62.69 0.46 8.44
C PHE A 213 -62.55 -0.91 9.13
N ILE A 214 -63.72 -1.47 9.44
CA ILE A 214 -64.14 -2.89 9.49
C ILE A 214 -63.35 -3.92 10.35
N THR A 215 -64.14 -4.51 11.24
CA THR A 215 -63.90 -5.70 12.04
C THR A 215 -63.82 -7.00 11.22
N LYS A 216 -62.99 -7.96 11.68
CA LYS A 216 -63.31 -9.38 11.50
C LYS A 216 -62.80 -10.22 12.66
N SER A 217 -63.73 -10.90 13.31
CA SER A 217 -63.54 -11.83 14.42
C SER A 217 -63.07 -13.21 13.95
N GLY A 218 -62.42 -13.96 14.85
CA GLY A 218 -61.95 -15.33 14.60
C GLY A 218 -61.29 -15.95 15.83
N ASP A 219 -62.09 -16.58 16.69
CA ASP A 219 -61.64 -17.27 17.91
C ASP A 219 -60.85 -18.56 17.65
N SER A 220 -59.84 -18.83 18.48
CA SER A 220 -59.43 -20.16 19.00
C SER A 220 -58.20 -19.98 19.92
N SER A 221 -58.33 -19.97 21.25
CA SER A 221 -58.62 -21.07 22.20
C SER A 221 -57.39 -21.91 22.63
N GLY A 222 -57.09 -21.90 23.93
CA GLY A 222 -56.13 -22.77 24.63
C GLY A 222 -54.88 -22.03 25.17
N SER A 223 -54.64 -21.72 26.45
CA SER A 223 -54.98 -22.23 27.80
C SER A 223 -53.74 -22.79 28.54
N GLY A 224 -53.56 -22.41 29.82
CA GLY A 224 -52.43 -22.81 30.70
C GLY A 224 -51.45 -21.64 30.93
N PHE A 225 -51.57 -20.76 31.94
CA PHE A 225 -52.01 -20.93 33.33
C PHE A 225 -51.08 -21.85 34.15
N TRP A 226 -50.17 -21.28 34.93
CA TRP A 226 -49.70 -21.74 36.26
C TRP A 226 -48.84 -20.63 36.90
N ALA A 227 -49.40 -19.94 37.88
CA ALA A 227 -48.71 -19.18 38.92
C ALA A 227 -49.37 -19.54 40.26
N PRO A 228 -48.60 -19.60 41.36
CA PRO A 228 -48.73 -18.62 42.45
C PRO A 228 -47.34 -18.07 42.84
N ASP A 229 -47.15 -16.82 43.28
CA ASP A 229 -47.78 -16.03 44.37
C ASP A 229 -47.20 -16.33 45.77
N ASP A 230 -47.35 -15.36 46.68
CA ASP A 230 -46.77 -15.14 48.00
C ASP A 230 -45.34 -14.55 48.09
N SER A 231 -45.00 -13.58 48.96
CA SER A 231 -45.67 -12.40 49.58
C SER A 231 -44.67 -11.73 50.59
N TYR A 232 -45.09 -10.69 51.34
CA TYR A 232 -44.32 -9.78 52.24
C TYR A 232 -43.50 -8.68 51.51
N SER A 233 -43.82 -7.37 51.54
CA SER A 233 -44.08 -6.39 52.64
C SER A 233 -42.87 -6.18 53.56
N ASP A 234 -42.16 -5.04 53.60
CA ASP A 234 -42.53 -3.67 54.07
C ASP A 234 -41.36 -2.70 53.75
N LYS A 235 -41.34 -1.35 53.91
CA LYS A 235 -42.28 -0.21 54.17
C LYS A 235 -41.54 1.06 53.66
N ASN A 236 -42.15 1.94 52.86
CA ASN A 236 -42.83 3.21 53.20
C ASN A 236 -41.88 4.38 53.66
N PRO A 237 -42.29 5.68 53.71
CA PRO A 237 -42.04 6.61 52.59
C PRO A 237 -41.40 7.96 53.01
N ASN A 238 -41.12 8.84 52.04
CA ASN A 238 -41.71 10.20 52.06
C ASN A 238 -41.54 10.97 50.74
N GLN A 239 -42.63 11.63 50.33
CA GLN A 239 -42.69 12.59 49.23
C GLN A 239 -42.37 14.00 49.74
N ARG A 240 -41.84 14.89 48.87
CA ARG A 240 -42.53 16.11 48.40
C ARG A 240 -41.57 17.11 47.70
N ASP A 241 -41.78 17.26 46.40
CA ASP A 241 -41.81 18.55 45.70
C ASP A 241 -43.09 19.34 46.12
N PRO A 242 -43.32 20.65 45.79
CA PRO A 242 -42.69 21.42 44.69
C PRO A 242 -42.38 22.94 44.92
N ASN A 243 -41.76 23.56 43.90
CA ASN A 243 -42.02 24.92 43.34
C ASN A 243 -41.71 26.25 44.09
N ASN A 244 -40.76 26.99 43.48
CA ASN A 244 -40.91 28.37 42.93
C ASN A 244 -40.64 29.64 43.80
N VAL A 245 -40.29 30.75 43.10
CA VAL A 245 -40.18 32.19 43.45
C VAL A 245 -38.78 32.78 43.79
N THR A 246 -38.10 33.18 42.71
CA THR A 246 -37.48 34.49 42.32
C THR A 246 -37.11 35.61 43.32
N TYR A 247 -36.05 36.37 42.92
CA TYR A 247 -35.57 37.71 43.38
C TYR A 247 -34.85 37.75 44.75
N ASN A 248 -33.85 38.62 45.05
CA ASN A 248 -33.26 39.74 44.29
C ASN A 248 -31.78 40.05 44.68
N GLU A 249 -31.08 40.76 43.79
CA GLU A 249 -30.12 41.88 43.95
C GLU A 249 -29.02 41.94 45.06
N ASP A 250 -27.82 42.20 44.56
CA ASP A 250 -26.85 43.28 44.91
C ASP A 250 -25.95 43.30 46.17
N ASP A 251 -24.69 43.64 45.85
CA ASP A 251 -23.67 44.39 46.59
C ASP A 251 -23.50 44.22 48.10
N PHE A 252 -22.28 43.79 48.49
CA PHE A 252 -21.51 44.61 49.44
C PHE A 252 -19.99 44.56 49.22
N THR A 253 -19.37 45.72 49.39
CA THR A 253 -17.93 46.01 49.47
C THR A 253 -17.21 45.10 50.49
N GLY A 254 -15.91 44.80 50.43
CA GLY A 254 -14.75 45.56 49.94
C GLY A 254 -13.92 46.06 51.13
N GLY A 255 -12.70 45.55 51.36
CA GLY A 255 -11.89 46.00 52.52
C GLY A 255 -10.63 45.20 52.89
N PHE A 256 -9.50 45.59 52.28
CA PHE A 256 -8.20 45.93 52.91
C PHE A 256 -7.52 45.09 54.06
N LEU A 257 -6.17 45.03 53.91
CA LEU A 257 -5.08 45.03 54.93
C LEU A 257 -4.48 43.71 55.50
N SER A 258 -3.25 43.43 55.00
CA SER A 258 -1.98 43.50 55.77
C SER A 258 -1.27 42.23 56.28
N GLY A 259 0.06 42.20 56.05
CA GLY A 259 1.07 41.42 56.79
C GLY A 259 1.47 40.06 56.18
N ASN A 260 2.74 39.60 56.27
CA ASN A 260 3.99 40.27 56.65
C ASN A 260 5.23 39.46 56.12
N ASN A 261 6.43 40.05 56.19
CA ASN A 261 7.72 39.51 55.74
C ASN A 261 8.24 38.27 56.49
N GLY A 262 9.18 37.54 55.87
CA GLY A 262 10.12 36.64 56.55
C GLY A 262 11.26 36.16 55.65
N THR A 263 12.51 36.55 55.93
CA THR A 263 13.72 36.16 55.17
C THR A 263 14.82 35.58 56.07
N SER A 264 15.51 34.54 55.56
CA SER A 264 16.92 34.14 55.78
C SER A 264 17.54 34.07 57.18
N SER A 265 18.19 32.94 57.52
CA SER A 265 19.49 32.90 58.25
C SER A 265 20.20 31.52 58.17
N TYR A 266 21.47 31.50 58.56
CA TYR A 266 22.49 30.42 58.37
C TYR A 266 22.70 29.49 59.59
N GLN A 267 23.55 28.45 59.41
CA GLN A 267 24.38 27.64 60.35
C GLN A 267 24.13 26.10 60.28
N GLU A 268 25.09 25.16 60.46
CA GLU A 268 26.57 25.14 60.39
C GLU A 268 27.08 23.66 60.45
N GLY A 269 28.38 23.39 60.22
CA GLY A 269 29.07 22.07 60.31
C GLY A 269 29.13 21.29 58.99
N SER A 270 30.25 20.82 58.43
CA SER A 270 31.55 20.32 58.97
C SER A 270 31.39 19.06 59.84
N ASP A 271 32.16 17.98 59.70
CA ASP A 271 33.49 17.72 59.09
C ASP A 271 33.42 16.55 58.06
N GLY A 272 34.42 16.17 57.25
CA GLY A 272 35.81 16.60 57.06
C GLY A 272 36.77 15.38 57.01
N HIS A 273 37.46 15.16 55.88
CA HIS A 273 38.70 14.37 55.61
C HIS A 273 38.72 13.95 54.12
N SER A 274 39.79 13.86 53.33
CA SER A 274 41.13 14.49 53.26
C SER A 274 41.91 13.71 52.18
N GLY A 275 42.48 14.41 51.19
CA GLY A 275 43.67 13.97 50.44
C GLY A 275 43.46 12.99 49.26
N ALA A 276 44.22 13.06 48.18
CA ALA A 276 45.25 14.03 47.77
C ALA A 276 45.33 14.11 46.24
N ALA A 277 45.91 15.20 45.72
CA ALA A 277 46.06 15.43 44.29
C ALA A 277 47.24 14.65 43.67
N ILE A 278 47.15 14.36 42.37
CA ILE A 278 48.26 14.35 41.40
C ILE A 278 47.65 14.65 40.02
N GLY A 279 48.21 15.61 39.29
CA GLY A 279 47.80 15.93 37.91
C GLY A 279 48.58 15.12 36.88
N GLY A 280 48.01 14.94 35.69
CA GLY A 280 48.65 14.25 34.57
C GLY A 280 48.05 14.61 33.22
N SER A 281 48.80 15.39 32.43
CA SER A 281 48.44 15.71 31.04
C SER A 281 48.71 14.50 30.13
N ILE A 282 47.77 14.15 29.25
CA ILE A 282 47.95 13.10 28.24
C ILE A 282 48.06 13.74 26.85
N LYS A 283 49.19 13.49 26.19
CA LYS A 283 49.49 13.90 24.81
C LYS A 283 49.16 12.79 23.81
N SER A 284 49.04 13.19 22.54
CA SER A 284 48.84 12.34 21.36
C SER A 284 49.92 11.24 21.21
N PRO A 285 49.57 10.06 20.64
CA PRO A 285 50.55 9.03 20.34
C PRO A 285 51.35 9.35 19.07
N GLN A 286 52.67 9.19 19.15
CA GLN A 286 53.58 9.20 17.99
C GLN A 286 53.77 7.79 17.43
N THR A 287 54.06 7.72 16.13
CA THR A 287 54.53 6.51 15.44
C THR A 287 55.96 6.14 15.89
N PRO A 288 56.26 4.86 16.16
CA PRO A 288 57.63 4.40 16.34
C PRO A 288 58.27 4.05 14.99
N GLY A 289 59.43 4.64 14.72
CA GLY A 289 60.42 4.11 13.78
C GLY A 289 61.68 3.71 14.54
N PHE A 290 62.37 2.68 14.09
CA PHE A 290 63.73 2.35 14.54
C PHE A 290 64.51 1.73 13.38
N ASP A 291 65.72 2.24 13.17
CA ASP A 291 66.73 1.75 12.22
C ASP A 291 67.26 0.36 12.66
N ASN A 292 68.02 -0.44 11.90
CA ASN A 292 69.25 -0.04 11.18
C ASN A 292 69.91 -1.22 10.40
N GLN A 293 70.89 -0.87 9.56
CA GLN A 293 72.02 -1.67 9.03
C GLN A 293 71.85 -2.62 7.80
N GLU A 294 72.43 -2.12 6.71
CA GLU A 294 73.18 -2.79 5.62
C GLU A 294 74.20 -3.88 6.07
N PRO A 295 74.81 -4.73 5.19
CA PRO A 295 75.13 -4.46 3.77
C PRO A 295 74.99 -5.62 2.74
N GLY A 296 75.20 -5.34 1.44
CA GLY A 296 75.79 -6.33 0.53
C GLY A 296 75.35 -6.41 -0.95
N ALA A 297 75.85 -5.49 -1.79
CA ALA A 297 76.42 -5.70 -3.14
C ALA A 297 75.69 -6.46 -4.29
N LEU A 298 75.92 -5.96 -5.53
CA LEU A 298 75.65 -6.55 -6.88
C LEU A 298 74.16 -6.66 -7.28
N GLY A 299 73.67 -6.21 -8.45
CA GLY A 299 74.26 -5.41 -9.53
C GLY A 299 73.93 -5.95 -10.93
N SER A 300 73.05 -5.30 -11.70
CA SER A 300 73.00 -5.44 -13.18
C SER A 300 72.09 -4.42 -13.89
N ASN A 301 72.60 -3.87 -14.99
CA ASN A 301 72.04 -2.86 -15.90
C ASN A 301 70.74 -3.25 -16.65
N SER A 302 69.89 -2.25 -16.92
CA SER A 302 69.38 -1.86 -18.27
C SER A 302 68.49 -0.62 -18.13
N ALA A 303 68.84 0.59 -18.58
CA ALA A 303 68.88 1.07 -19.98
C ALA A 303 67.54 0.89 -20.73
N GLY A 304 66.88 1.93 -21.28
CA GLY A 304 67.12 3.38 -21.20
C GLY A 304 66.38 4.18 -22.30
N GLY A 305 66.19 5.50 -22.10
CA GLY A 305 65.80 6.48 -23.14
C GLY A 305 64.36 6.44 -23.68
N SER A 306 63.81 7.50 -24.29
CA SER A 306 64.28 8.90 -24.39
C SER A 306 63.16 9.86 -24.84
N LEU A 307 63.28 11.12 -24.40
CA LEU A 307 62.96 12.39 -25.10
C LEU A 307 62.75 12.28 -26.63
N SER A 308 61.93 13.11 -27.31
CA SER A 308 62.10 14.58 -27.34
C SER A 308 61.01 15.38 -28.07
N GLN A 309 61.05 16.69 -27.77
CA GLN A 309 60.33 17.91 -28.17
C GLN A 309 60.12 18.23 -29.68
N ASN A 310 59.40 19.36 -29.90
CA ASN A 310 59.56 20.41 -30.95
C ASN A 310 58.91 20.18 -32.35
N LYS A 311 58.49 21.19 -33.16
CA LYS A 311 58.17 22.64 -32.99
C LYS A 311 57.67 23.25 -34.34
N LYS A 312 56.95 24.39 -34.28
CA LYS A 312 56.85 25.50 -35.28
C LYS A 312 56.00 25.35 -36.58
N ASN A 313 55.06 26.31 -36.74
CA ASN A 313 54.79 27.27 -37.85
C ASN A 313 55.02 26.83 -39.33
N ASN A 314 54.18 27.21 -40.32
CA ASN A 314 53.92 28.61 -40.75
C ASN A 314 52.80 28.79 -41.82
N SER A 315 52.17 29.98 -41.86
CA SER A 315 51.65 30.79 -43.01
C SER A 315 50.86 30.18 -44.22
N ASP A 316 49.59 30.62 -44.38
CA ASP A 316 48.97 31.35 -45.54
C ASP A 316 49.11 30.88 -47.03
N PRO A 317 48.25 31.36 -47.98
CA PRO A 317 46.78 31.37 -47.98
C PRO A 317 46.19 30.84 -49.32
N GLY A 318 44.88 30.58 -49.43
CA GLY A 318 44.29 30.17 -50.72
C GLY A 318 42.77 30.13 -50.77
N ALA A 319 42.17 30.93 -51.66
CA ALA A 319 40.73 30.93 -51.91
C ALA A 319 40.34 29.84 -52.92
N PHE A 320 39.22 29.14 -52.66
CA PHE A 320 38.42 28.54 -53.73
C PHE A 320 36.94 28.45 -53.31
N ALA A 321 36.05 28.83 -54.21
CA ALA A 321 34.61 28.71 -54.01
C ALA A 321 34.16 27.26 -54.27
N GLY A 322 33.27 26.74 -53.43
CA GLY A 322 32.72 25.39 -53.57
C GLY A 322 31.40 25.26 -52.82
N ALA A 323 30.29 25.44 -53.54
CA ALA A 323 28.97 25.09 -53.00
C ALA A 323 28.89 23.57 -52.84
N GLY A 324 28.57 23.10 -51.64
CA GLY A 324 28.44 21.68 -51.31
C GLY A 324 27.20 21.44 -50.47
N GLU A 325 26.14 20.96 -51.11
CA GLU A 325 24.88 20.60 -50.47
C GLU A 325 25.08 19.34 -49.60
N ASN A 326 25.19 19.51 -48.28
CA ASN A 326 25.10 18.38 -47.35
C ASN A 326 23.66 18.21 -46.86
N SER A 327 22.82 17.65 -47.72
CA SER A 327 21.48 17.20 -47.40
C SER A 327 21.54 16.02 -46.40
N PHE A 328 21.55 16.34 -45.11
CA PHE A 328 21.48 15.36 -44.03
C PHE A 328 20.07 14.74 -43.97
N SER A 329 19.81 13.80 -44.89
CA SER A 329 18.57 13.04 -44.98
C SER A 329 18.50 12.00 -43.87
N GLY A 330 18.27 12.48 -42.65
CA GLY A 330 17.88 11.63 -41.53
C GLY A 330 16.67 10.81 -41.95
N LYS A 331 16.82 9.48 -42.02
CA LYS A 331 15.73 8.55 -42.24
C LYS A 331 14.75 8.68 -41.07
N LEU A 332 13.73 9.53 -41.23
CA LEU A 332 12.54 9.46 -40.41
C LEU A 332 11.93 8.08 -40.60
N GLU A 333 12.09 7.25 -39.59
CA GLU A 333 11.45 5.96 -39.46
C GLU A 333 9.95 6.18 -39.61
N LYS A 334 9.36 5.60 -40.67
CA LYS A 334 7.98 5.89 -41.06
C LYS A 334 7.04 5.31 -40.02
N GLN A 335 6.57 6.16 -39.11
CA GLN A 335 5.47 5.84 -38.20
C GLN A 335 4.34 5.18 -38.99
N LYS A 336 4.03 3.94 -38.61
CA LYS A 336 3.15 3.03 -39.33
C LYS A 336 1.71 3.49 -39.13
N ARG A 337 1.24 4.41 -39.99
CA ARG A 337 -0.15 4.85 -40.01
C ARG A 337 -1.07 3.65 -40.24
N ILE A 338 -1.82 3.28 -39.21
CA ILE A 338 -2.85 2.24 -39.28
C ILE A 338 -4.11 2.88 -39.83
N ASP A 339 -4.77 2.22 -40.78
CA ASP A 339 -6.04 2.71 -41.31
C ASP A 339 -7.09 2.83 -40.19
N PRO A 340 -7.75 3.99 -40.01
CA PRO A 340 -8.68 4.24 -38.89
C PRO A 340 -9.95 3.38 -38.90
N LYS A 341 -10.08 2.45 -39.86
CA LYS A 341 -11.14 1.43 -39.94
C LYS A 341 -10.80 0.12 -39.24
N LEU A 342 -9.55 -0.12 -38.83
CA LEU A 342 -9.11 -1.32 -38.10
C LEU A 342 -9.08 -1.11 -36.58
N LYS A 343 -10.24 -0.75 -35.98
CA LYS A 343 -10.35 -0.46 -34.53
C LYS A 343 -10.05 -1.65 -33.60
N VAL A 344 -10.22 -2.89 -34.06
CA VAL A 344 -9.91 -4.10 -33.29
C VAL A 344 -9.33 -5.16 -34.22
N ILE A 345 -8.06 -5.52 -34.02
CA ILE A 345 -7.41 -6.60 -34.77
C ILE A 345 -7.68 -7.94 -34.07
N THR A 346 -8.05 -8.94 -34.87
CA THR A 346 -8.33 -10.30 -34.41
C THR A 346 -7.29 -11.25 -34.95
N GLN A 347 -6.57 -11.92 -34.06
CA GLN A 347 -5.70 -13.05 -34.39
C GLN A 347 -6.26 -14.30 -33.68
N LYS A 348 -6.39 -15.39 -34.43
CA LYS A 348 -6.78 -16.71 -33.88
C LYS A 348 -5.55 -17.38 -33.29
N GLY A 349 -5.69 -18.03 -32.15
CA GLY A 349 -4.64 -18.87 -31.59
C GLY A 349 -4.56 -20.23 -32.27
N ARG A 350 -3.49 -20.98 -31.99
CA ARG A 350 -3.12 -22.23 -32.69
C ARG A 350 -4.17 -23.35 -32.62
N ASN A 351 -5.07 -23.34 -31.63
CA ASN A 351 -6.06 -24.39 -31.39
C ASN A 351 -7.47 -24.10 -31.96
N VAL A 352 -7.68 -22.97 -32.65
CA VAL A 352 -9.01 -22.63 -33.18
C VAL A 352 -9.27 -23.34 -34.51
N ASN A 353 -9.92 -24.50 -34.45
CA ASN A 353 -10.64 -25.04 -35.60
C ASN A 353 -11.58 -23.96 -36.18
N ASP A 354 -11.72 -23.87 -37.51
CA ASP A 354 -12.48 -22.80 -38.19
C ASP A 354 -14.01 -22.78 -37.94
N LEU A 355 -14.49 -23.63 -37.04
CA LEU A 355 -15.86 -23.62 -36.52
C LEU A 355 -16.14 -22.33 -35.74
N ALA A 356 -17.25 -21.68 -36.11
CA ALA A 356 -17.96 -20.55 -35.47
C ALA A 356 -17.21 -19.75 -34.37
N GLU A 357 -17.00 -18.44 -34.60
CA GLU A 357 -16.50 -17.48 -33.59
C GLU A 357 -17.15 -17.72 -32.21
N SER A 358 -16.31 -18.10 -31.24
CA SER A 358 -16.74 -18.40 -29.87
C SER A 358 -17.47 -17.21 -29.22
N ILE A 359 -18.43 -17.50 -28.34
CA ILE A 359 -19.24 -16.49 -27.66
C ILE A 359 -18.38 -15.55 -26.78
N ILE A 360 -17.36 -16.08 -26.10
CA ILE A 360 -16.38 -15.31 -25.32
C ILE A 360 -15.52 -14.41 -26.23
N LEU A 361 -15.19 -14.86 -27.44
CA LEU A 361 -14.48 -14.06 -28.45
C LEU A 361 -15.34 -12.88 -28.93
N LYS A 362 -16.64 -13.10 -29.17
CA LYS A 362 -17.60 -12.05 -29.56
C LYS A 362 -17.83 -11.05 -28.42
N GLY A 363 -18.05 -11.53 -27.20
CA GLY A 363 -18.23 -10.69 -26.02
C GLY A 363 -16.99 -9.84 -25.72
N THR A 364 -15.80 -10.40 -25.84
CA THR A 364 -14.53 -9.65 -25.64
C THR A 364 -14.37 -8.57 -26.72
N LYS A 365 -14.69 -8.88 -27.98
CA LYS A 365 -14.69 -7.90 -29.09
C LYS A 365 -15.70 -6.77 -28.83
N HIS A 366 -16.91 -7.09 -28.35
CA HIS A 366 -17.95 -6.12 -27.99
C HIS A 366 -17.49 -5.20 -26.86
N ALA A 367 -17.08 -5.77 -25.72
CA ALA A 367 -16.65 -5.03 -24.54
C ALA A 367 -15.43 -4.13 -24.82
N LEU A 368 -14.45 -4.59 -25.61
CA LEU A 368 -13.34 -3.74 -26.06
C LEU A 368 -13.83 -2.58 -26.94
N THR A 369 -14.66 -2.86 -27.96
CA THR A 369 -15.14 -1.83 -28.89
C THR A 369 -15.91 -0.71 -28.18
N GLU A 370 -16.66 -1.05 -27.13
CA GLU A 370 -17.43 -0.08 -26.34
C GLU A 370 -16.64 0.62 -25.21
N SER A 371 -15.54 0.05 -24.73
CA SER A 371 -14.75 0.64 -23.62
C SER A 371 -13.52 1.43 -24.08
N VAL A 372 -13.04 1.18 -25.30
CA VAL A 372 -11.83 1.80 -25.81
C VAL A 372 -12.09 3.22 -26.32
N GLN A 373 -11.52 4.20 -25.61
CA GLN A 373 -11.41 5.58 -26.08
C GLN A 373 -10.25 5.69 -27.09
N VAL A 374 -10.58 6.01 -28.34
CA VAL A 374 -9.63 6.15 -29.46
C VAL A 374 -9.33 7.63 -29.69
N ASN A 375 -8.14 8.08 -29.30
CA ASN A 375 -7.62 9.40 -29.61
C ASN A 375 -6.85 9.34 -30.93
N ASP A 376 -7.40 9.94 -32.00
CA ASP A 376 -6.81 10.18 -33.35
C ASP A 376 -6.03 9.04 -34.07
N GLY A 377 -6.07 7.81 -33.57
CA GLY A 377 -5.54 6.61 -34.23
C GLY A 377 -4.01 6.50 -34.25
N VAL A 378 -3.28 7.38 -33.57
CA VAL A 378 -1.83 7.25 -33.40
C VAL A 378 -1.55 6.25 -32.29
N ILE A 379 -0.98 5.09 -32.63
CA ILE A 379 -0.36 4.21 -31.65
C ILE A 379 0.98 4.84 -31.28
N GLU A 380 1.12 5.29 -30.05
CA GLU A 380 2.40 5.77 -29.52
C GLU A 380 3.28 4.61 -29.03
N GLN A 381 2.67 3.47 -28.66
CA GLN A 381 3.31 2.42 -27.89
C GLN A 381 2.71 1.05 -28.25
N GLU A 382 3.49 0.19 -28.91
CA GLU A 382 3.13 -1.21 -29.18
C GLU A 382 3.40 -2.10 -27.95
N ILE A 383 2.74 -3.27 -27.87
CA ILE A 383 3.01 -4.30 -26.86
C ILE A 383 4.09 -5.24 -27.38
N GLU A 384 5.30 -5.03 -26.89
CA GLU A 384 6.42 -5.98 -26.99
C GLU A 384 6.38 -6.93 -25.79
N ASP A 385 7.09 -6.57 -24.72
CA ASP A 385 7.18 -7.32 -23.47
C ASP A 385 6.10 -6.94 -22.45
N SER A 386 5.62 -7.92 -21.69
CA SER A 386 4.75 -7.69 -20.52
C SER A 386 5.11 -8.58 -19.34
N SER A 387 5.02 -8.01 -18.14
CA SER A 387 5.13 -8.68 -16.83
C SER A 387 3.99 -8.29 -15.87
N HIS A 388 3.33 -7.16 -16.12
CA HIS A 388 2.12 -6.73 -15.41
C HIS A 388 0.91 -6.96 -16.32
N VAL A 389 -0.03 -7.78 -15.87
CA VAL A 389 -1.27 -8.05 -16.61
C VAL A 389 -2.47 -7.98 -15.68
N ALA A 390 -3.62 -7.57 -16.23
CA ALA A 390 -4.90 -7.73 -15.57
C ALA A 390 -5.52 -9.06 -15.99
N CYS A 391 -6.22 -9.72 -15.08
CA CYS A 391 -6.86 -11.01 -15.30
C CYS A 391 -8.33 -10.92 -14.89
N ILE A 392 -9.21 -11.14 -15.86
CA ILE A 392 -10.64 -11.37 -15.62
C ILE A 392 -10.83 -12.89 -15.61
N ILE A 393 -11.31 -13.43 -14.49
CA ILE A 393 -11.71 -14.84 -14.39
C ILE A 393 -13.04 -15.01 -15.10
N VAL A 394 -13.10 -15.94 -16.05
CA VAL A 394 -14.31 -16.25 -16.79
C VAL A 394 -14.67 -17.71 -16.56
N GLU A 395 -15.90 -17.95 -16.10
CA GLU A 395 -16.43 -19.27 -15.83
C GLU A 395 -17.91 -19.28 -16.21
N SER A 396 -18.26 -20.08 -17.21
CA SER A 396 -19.62 -20.52 -17.53
C SER A 396 -19.62 -22.05 -17.73
N ASP A 397 -20.80 -22.63 -17.92
CA ASP A 397 -20.97 -24.06 -18.21
C ASP A 397 -20.23 -24.55 -19.47
N ARG A 398 -19.91 -23.63 -20.40
CA ARG A 398 -19.33 -23.96 -21.72
C ARG A 398 -17.86 -23.62 -21.87
N PHE A 399 -17.33 -22.70 -21.07
CA PHE A 399 -15.93 -22.31 -21.09
C PHE A 399 -15.49 -21.78 -19.72
N SER A 400 -14.31 -22.20 -19.31
CA SER A 400 -13.64 -21.67 -18.12
C SER A 400 -12.19 -21.32 -18.49
N GLY A 401 -11.71 -20.19 -18.00
CA GLY A 401 -10.36 -19.72 -18.30
C GLY A 401 -10.03 -18.34 -17.73
N TYR A 402 -8.84 -17.88 -18.08
CA TYR A 402 -8.33 -16.57 -17.72
C TYR A 402 -8.33 -15.66 -18.96
N LEU A 403 -9.11 -14.57 -18.91
CA LEU A 403 -9.03 -13.49 -19.90
C LEU A 403 -7.97 -12.50 -19.42
N ILE A 404 -6.77 -12.61 -19.98
CA ILE A 404 -5.59 -11.83 -19.64
C ILE A 404 -5.51 -10.60 -20.54
N ALA A 405 -5.30 -9.44 -19.93
CA ALA A 405 -5.14 -8.17 -20.61
C ALA A 405 -3.77 -7.58 -20.30
N ALA A 406 -3.05 -7.16 -21.36
CA ALA A 406 -1.77 -6.45 -21.30
C ALA A 406 -1.88 -5.08 -22.00
N MET A 407 -0.95 -4.18 -21.67
CA MET A 407 -0.91 -2.79 -22.15
C MET A 407 0.54 -2.41 -22.49
N GLY A 408 0.71 -1.50 -23.46
CA GLY A 408 2.02 -1.03 -23.93
C GLY A 408 2.98 -0.61 -22.81
N LYS A 409 4.28 -0.73 -23.08
CA LYS A 409 5.39 -0.45 -22.13
C LYS A 409 5.28 -1.14 -20.76
N ASN A 410 4.66 -2.34 -20.68
CA ASN A 410 4.53 -3.12 -19.44
C ASN A 410 3.84 -2.32 -18.30
N ARG A 411 2.93 -1.40 -18.68
CA ARG A 411 2.21 -0.52 -17.76
C ARG A 411 1.13 -1.29 -17.00
N LYS A 412 0.96 -0.99 -15.71
CA LYS A 412 -0.19 -1.49 -14.94
C LYS A 412 -1.47 -0.86 -15.49
N MET A 413 -2.42 -1.70 -15.89
CA MET A 413 -3.73 -1.22 -16.34
C MET A 413 -4.56 -0.64 -15.20
N ASP A 414 -5.37 0.35 -15.55
CA ASP A 414 -6.33 0.95 -14.64
C ASP A 414 -7.44 -0.06 -14.28
N GLY A 415 -7.70 -0.19 -12.98
CA GLY A 415 -8.76 -1.04 -12.46
C GLY A 415 -10.15 -0.59 -12.91
N SER A 416 -10.37 0.71 -13.14
CA SER A 416 -11.67 1.21 -13.62
C SER A 416 -11.96 0.79 -15.07
N PHE A 417 -10.95 0.86 -15.95
CA PHE A 417 -11.02 0.39 -17.32
C PHE A 417 -11.29 -1.12 -17.41
N ILE A 418 -10.54 -1.93 -16.63
CA ILE A 418 -10.73 -3.39 -16.58
C ILE A 418 -12.13 -3.75 -16.06
N LYS A 419 -12.61 -3.05 -15.01
CA LYS A 419 -13.96 -3.26 -14.48
C LYS A 419 -15.03 -2.93 -15.53
N CYS A 420 -14.88 -1.83 -16.28
CA CYS A 420 -15.81 -1.48 -17.35
C CYS A 420 -15.84 -2.51 -18.50
N ILE A 421 -14.68 -3.08 -18.87
CA ILE A 421 -14.63 -4.21 -19.83
C ILE A 421 -15.34 -5.44 -19.24
N GLN A 422 -15.10 -5.76 -17.98
CA GLN A 422 -15.69 -6.92 -17.32
C GLN A 422 -17.21 -6.82 -17.23
N GLU A 423 -17.76 -5.68 -16.79
CA GLU A 423 -19.21 -5.43 -16.70
C GLU A 423 -19.89 -5.62 -18.06
N LYS A 424 -19.33 -5.02 -19.13
CA LYS A 424 -19.87 -5.17 -20.50
C LYS A 424 -19.73 -6.60 -21.03
N LEU A 425 -18.62 -7.27 -20.73
CA LEU A 425 -18.41 -8.66 -21.13
C LEU A 425 -19.43 -9.58 -20.45
N PHE A 426 -19.60 -9.47 -19.14
CA PHE A 426 -20.50 -10.34 -18.38
C PHE A 426 -21.96 -10.05 -18.72
N LYS A 427 -22.32 -8.77 -18.93
CA LYS A 427 -23.62 -8.39 -19.50
C LYS A 427 -23.87 -9.08 -20.85
N PHE A 428 -22.93 -8.98 -21.80
CA PHE A 428 -23.07 -9.62 -23.12
C PHE A 428 -23.22 -11.15 -23.00
N LEU A 429 -22.45 -11.80 -22.12
CA LEU A 429 -22.51 -13.25 -21.90
C LEU A 429 -23.87 -13.67 -21.30
N ASN A 430 -24.35 -12.96 -20.28
CA ASN A 430 -25.67 -13.18 -19.68
C ASN A 430 -26.81 -12.97 -20.70
N GLU A 431 -26.75 -11.94 -21.54
CA GLU A 431 -27.72 -11.67 -22.61
C GLU A 431 -27.75 -12.77 -23.69
N ASN A 432 -26.66 -13.53 -23.85
CA ASN A 432 -26.56 -14.66 -24.78
C ASN A 432 -26.72 -16.03 -24.07
N GLY A 433 -27.22 -16.05 -22.83
CA GLY A 433 -27.60 -17.28 -22.11
C GLY A 433 -26.48 -17.99 -21.35
N GLU A 434 -25.31 -17.37 -21.20
CA GLU A 434 -24.21 -17.90 -20.37
C GLU A 434 -24.31 -17.32 -18.96
N SER A 435 -24.43 -18.15 -17.93
CA SER A 435 -24.42 -17.66 -16.54
C SER A 435 -22.98 -17.42 -16.08
N VAL A 436 -22.61 -16.16 -15.79
CA VAL A 436 -21.27 -15.79 -15.33
C VAL A 436 -21.32 -15.07 -13.99
N SER A 437 -20.57 -15.56 -13.00
CA SER A 437 -20.47 -14.92 -11.68
C SER A 437 -19.59 -13.68 -11.74
N GLU A 438 -20.13 -12.50 -11.38
CA GLU A 438 -19.33 -11.30 -11.11
C GLU A 438 -18.28 -11.58 -10.01
N LYS A 439 -17.03 -11.18 -10.27
CA LYS A 439 -15.86 -11.45 -9.43
C LYS A 439 -14.84 -10.35 -9.52
N ASP A 440 -13.99 -10.25 -8.50
CA ASP A 440 -12.90 -9.28 -8.47
C ASP A 440 -11.93 -9.45 -9.64
N ASN A 441 -11.50 -8.33 -10.20
CA ASN A 441 -10.48 -8.25 -11.23
C ASN A 441 -9.08 -8.40 -10.61
N LEU A 442 -8.30 -9.37 -11.08
CA LEU A 442 -7.01 -9.71 -10.47
C LEU A 442 -5.86 -8.99 -11.19
N GLN A 443 -5.01 -8.28 -10.45
CA GLN A 443 -3.74 -7.78 -10.97
C GLN A 443 -2.64 -8.83 -10.74
N LEU A 444 -2.09 -9.36 -11.83
CA LEU A 444 -1.07 -10.41 -11.80
C LEU A 444 0.31 -9.85 -12.16
N LYS A 445 1.34 -10.36 -11.47
CA LYS A 445 2.74 -10.25 -11.91
C LYS A 445 3.16 -11.58 -12.51
N ILE A 446 3.39 -11.62 -13.82
CA ILE A 446 3.89 -12.78 -14.56
C ILE A 446 5.37 -12.60 -14.90
N LYS A 447 6.02 -13.67 -15.35
CA LYS A 447 7.35 -13.61 -15.98
C LYS A 447 7.31 -12.68 -17.19
N LYS A 448 8.41 -11.97 -17.45
CA LYS A 448 8.52 -11.06 -18.60
C LYS A 448 8.49 -11.90 -19.88
N VAL A 449 7.53 -11.65 -20.75
CA VAL A 449 7.34 -12.40 -22.00
C VAL A 449 6.91 -11.49 -23.14
N GLU A 450 7.33 -11.83 -24.36
CA GLU A 450 6.81 -11.30 -25.64
C GLU A 450 5.32 -11.64 -25.76
N PHE A 451 4.46 -10.73 -25.30
CA PHE A 451 3.09 -11.09 -24.93
C PHE A 451 2.26 -11.56 -26.13
N GLN A 452 2.46 -10.93 -27.29
CA GLN A 452 1.77 -11.29 -28.52
C GLN A 452 2.07 -12.73 -28.94
N ASP A 453 3.35 -13.07 -29.09
CA ASP A 453 3.75 -14.34 -29.70
C ASP A 453 3.52 -15.51 -28.75
N TRP A 454 3.68 -15.30 -27.44
CA TRP A 454 3.25 -16.24 -26.40
C TRP A 454 1.72 -16.47 -26.42
N ALA A 455 0.92 -15.40 -26.52
CA ALA A 455 -0.53 -15.52 -26.55
C ALA A 455 -1.02 -16.23 -27.83
N LEU A 456 -0.39 -16.02 -28.99
CA LEU A 456 -0.78 -16.71 -30.23
C LEU A 456 -0.55 -18.23 -30.17
N GLU A 457 0.47 -18.68 -29.44
CA GLU A 457 0.80 -20.11 -29.26
C GLU A 457 -0.10 -20.80 -28.22
N TYR A 458 -0.49 -20.12 -27.14
CA TYR A 458 -1.16 -20.75 -25.97
C TYR A 458 -2.58 -20.28 -25.65
N ALA A 459 -3.02 -19.12 -26.14
CA ALA A 459 -4.40 -18.65 -25.95
C ALA A 459 -5.31 -19.15 -27.08
N ASP A 460 -6.61 -19.24 -26.83
CA ASP A 460 -7.60 -19.52 -27.88
C ASP A 460 -7.68 -18.36 -28.88
N PHE A 461 -7.63 -17.12 -28.40
CA PHE A 461 -7.66 -15.95 -29.26
C PHE A 461 -6.88 -14.78 -28.66
N LEU A 462 -6.45 -13.88 -29.55
CA LEU A 462 -5.88 -12.59 -29.22
C LEU A 462 -6.73 -11.47 -29.85
N LYS A 463 -6.92 -10.38 -29.10
CA LYS A 463 -7.54 -9.12 -29.53
C LYS A 463 -6.57 -7.99 -29.27
N LYS A 464 -6.36 -7.11 -30.26
CA LYS A 464 -5.60 -5.86 -30.11
C LYS A 464 -6.51 -4.67 -30.37
N SER A 465 -6.39 -3.62 -29.56
CA SER A 465 -7.05 -2.32 -29.74
C SER A 465 -6.18 -1.21 -29.13
N VAL A 466 -6.61 0.05 -29.19
CA VAL A 466 -5.78 1.22 -28.84
C VAL A 466 -6.54 2.13 -27.89
N HIS A 467 -6.18 2.14 -26.60
CA HIS A 467 -6.82 2.96 -25.58
C HIS A 467 -5.89 4.11 -25.17
N ASN A 468 -6.34 5.35 -25.33
CA ASN A 468 -5.58 6.56 -24.96
C ASN A 468 -4.19 6.65 -25.62
N GLY A 469 -4.02 6.11 -26.83
CA GLY A 469 -2.75 6.07 -27.57
C GLY A 469 -1.83 4.88 -27.24
N GLU A 470 -2.16 4.11 -26.19
CA GLU A 470 -1.44 2.89 -25.79
C GLU A 470 -2.12 1.66 -26.42
N GLU A 471 -1.35 0.74 -27.01
CA GLU A 471 -1.89 -0.55 -27.45
C GLU A 471 -2.35 -1.37 -26.22
N VAL A 472 -3.51 -2.00 -26.33
CA VAL A 472 -4.09 -2.93 -25.35
C VAL A 472 -4.36 -4.25 -26.06
N ALA A 473 -3.86 -5.35 -25.48
CA ALA A 473 -4.07 -6.69 -25.99
C ALA A 473 -4.82 -7.55 -24.95
N MET A 474 -5.82 -8.31 -25.38
CA MET A 474 -6.55 -9.25 -24.55
C MET A 474 -6.50 -10.66 -25.15
N ALA A 475 -6.13 -11.64 -24.34
CA ALA A 475 -5.95 -13.05 -24.71
C ALA A 475 -6.71 -13.96 -23.76
N PHE A 476 -7.41 -14.97 -24.27
CA PHE A 476 -8.15 -15.94 -23.46
C PHE A 476 -7.43 -17.27 -23.36
N PHE A 477 -7.02 -17.65 -22.15
CA PHE A 477 -6.33 -18.91 -21.86
C PHE A 477 -7.32 -19.89 -21.20
N PRO A 478 -7.75 -20.97 -21.90
CA PRO A 478 -8.71 -21.93 -21.36
C PRO A 478 -8.08 -22.73 -20.22
N VAL A 479 -8.82 -22.90 -19.12
CA VAL A 479 -8.39 -23.61 -17.91
C VAL A 479 -9.56 -24.30 -17.25
N ASN A 480 -9.48 -25.62 -17.12
CA ASN A 480 -10.42 -26.40 -16.33
C ASN A 480 -10.29 -26.03 -14.84
N ASN A 481 -11.42 -25.79 -14.17
CA ASN A 481 -11.50 -25.48 -12.73
C ASN A 481 -10.68 -24.23 -12.32
N VAL A 482 -11.03 -23.08 -12.91
CA VAL A 482 -10.39 -21.79 -12.62
C VAL A 482 -10.46 -21.42 -11.14
N LYS A 483 -11.63 -21.58 -10.51
CA LYS A 483 -11.81 -21.35 -9.07
C LYS A 483 -11.05 -22.43 -8.27
N PRO A 484 -10.36 -22.06 -7.17
CA PRO A 484 -9.95 -23.05 -6.17
C PRO A 484 -11.19 -23.63 -5.49
N GLU A 485 -11.16 -24.91 -5.11
CA GLU A 485 -12.20 -25.50 -4.27
C GLU A 485 -11.96 -25.08 -2.81
N VAL A 486 -12.83 -24.20 -2.32
CA VAL A 486 -12.75 -23.62 -0.97
C VAL A 486 -13.84 -24.23 -0.11
N GLY A 487 -13.44 -25.02 0.89
CA GLY A 487 -14.33 -25.65 1.86
C GLY A 487 -14.49 -24.84 3.16
N ASP A 488 -15.48 -25.20 3.96
CA ASP A 488 -15.63 -24.63 5.30
C ASP A 488 -14.62 -25.24 6.29
N SER A 489 -14.10 -24.39 7.18
CA SER A 489 -13.17 -24.77 8.23
C SER A 489 -13.87 -24.81 9.60
N ALA A 490 -13.25 -25.45 10.58
CA ALA A 490 -13.74 -25.51 11.97
C ALA A 490 -13.82 -24.13 12.68
N SER A 491 -13.34 -23.06 12.05
CA SER A 491 -13.47 -21.67 12.48
C SER A 491 -14.10 -20.86 11.36
N ALA A 492 -15.10 -20.04 11.69
CA ALA A 492 -15.80 -19.19 10.72
C ALA A 492 -14.90 -18.18 9.97
N THR A 493 -13.73 -17.85 10.54
CA THR A 493 -12.73 -16.94 9.95
C THR A 493 -11.74 -17.66 9.01
N MET A 494 -11.73 -18.99 8.99
CA MET A 494 -10.84 -19.81 8.18
C MET A 494 -11.62 -20.49 7.05
N ALA A 495 -10.94 -20.71 5.93
CA ALA A 495 -11.37 -21.59 4.84
C ALA A 495 -10.49 -22.85 4.81
N SER A 496 -11.00 -23.98 4.32
CA SER A 496 -10.18 -25.12 3.94
C SER A 496 -9.93 -25.12 2.42
N VAL A 497 -8.76 -25.59 2.02
CA VAL A 497 -8.28 -25.60 0.64
C VAL A 497 -7.49 -26.89 0.42
N LYS A 498 -7.73 -27.56 -0.71
CA LYS A 498 -7.03 -28.82 -1.03
C LYS A 498 -5.53 -28.58 -1.15
N LEU A 499 -4.73 -29.46 -0.56
CA LEU A 499 -3.27 -29.42 -0.65
C LEU A 499 -2.76 -29.63 -2.09
N SER A 500 -3.58 -30.22 -2.97
CA SER A 500 -3.33 -30.31 -4.41
C SER A 500 -3.12 -28.94 -5.06
N ASP A 501 -3.91 -27.94 -4.65
CA ASP A 501 -4.02 -26.64 -5.32
C ASP A 501 -2.85 -25.69 -4.99
N ILE A 502 -1.98 -26.08 -4.05
CA ILE A 502 -0.74 -25.37 -3.74
C ILE A 502 0.44 -26.07 -4.43
N GLU A 503 1.03 -25.42 -5.44
CA GLU A 503 2.24 -25.91 -6.10
C GLU A 503 3.44 -25.98 -5.14
N ALA A 504 4.29 -26.99 -5.34
CA ALA A 504 5.54 -27.15 -4.61
C ALA A 504 6.61 -26.15 -5.09
N ASP A 505 7.45 -25.71 -4.15
CA ASP A 505 8.64 -24.87 -4.36
C ASP A 505 8.37 -23.47 -4.95
N LYS A 506 7.10 -23.06 -5.00
CA LYS A 506 6.64 -21.69 -5.30
C LYS A 506 6.47 -20.87 -4.01
N ALA A 507 6.55 -19.54 -4.11
CA ALA A 507 6.25 -18.63 -3.00
C ALA A 507 4.73 -18.37 -2.89
N VAL A 508 4.17 -18.45 -1.68
CA VAL A 508 2.73 -18.25 -1.44
C VAL A 508 2.41 -16.81 -1.03
N ASP A 509 1.38 -16.22 -1.61
CA ASP A 509 0.93 -14.85 -1.32
C ASP A 509 -0.05 -14.76 -0.12
N PHE A 510 -0.18 -15.83 0.67
CA PHE A 510 -1.13 -15.96 1.79
C PHE A 510 -0.54 -16.83 2.91
N ASN A 511 -1.18 -16.87 4.08
CA ASN A 511 -0.70 -17.66 5.21
C ASN A 511 -1.30 -19.08 5.17
N VAL A 512 -0.45 -20.10 5.16
CA VAL A 512 -0.85 -21.51 5.16
C VAL A 512 -0.86 -22.04 6.59
N TYR A 513 -2.01 -22.49 7.06
CA TYR A 513 -2.21 -23.09 8.38
C TYR A 513 -2.55 -24.58 8.27
N VAL A 514 -2.09 -25.37 9.24
CA VAL A 514 -2.53 -26.75 9.45
C VAL A 514 -3.43 -26.80 10.68
N TYR A 515 -4.61 -27.39 10.55
CA TYR A 515 -5.53 -27.60 11.67
C TYR A 515 -5.21 -28.91 12.39
N LEU A 516 -5.21 -28.87 13.72
CA LEU A 516 -5.02 -30.03 14.58
C LEU A 516 -6.34 -30.36 15.32
N PRO A 517 -7.10 -31.38 14.87
CA PRO A 517 -8.40 -31.70 15.46
C PRO A 517 -8.35 -31.99 16.98
N ALA A 518 -7.28 -32.63 17.44
CA ALA A 518 -7.12 -33.06 18.84
C ALA A 518 -7.10 -31.90 19.86
N ASN A 519 -6.60 -30.71 19.47
CA ASN A 519 -6.57 -29.52 20.33
C ASN A 519 -7.39 -28.35 19.76
N LYS A 520 -8.04 -28.54 18.60
CA LYS A 520 -8.82 -27.56 17.84
C LYS A 520 -8.04 -26.28 17.48
N LYS A 521 -6.71 -26.35 17.34
CA LYS A 521 -5.85 -25.19 17.01
C LYS A 521 -5.41 -25.20 15.54
N TYR A 522 -5.20 -24.01 15.00
CA TYR A 522 -4.52 -23.77 13.74
C TYR A 522 -3.06 -23.44 14.03
N ILE A 523 -2.12 -24.08 13.33
CA ILE A 523 -0.69 -23.79 13.41
C ILE A 523 -0.26 -23.19 12.08
N LEU A 524 0.35 -21.99 12.12
CA LEU A 524 0.96 -21.38 10.95
C LEU A 524 2.12 -22.26 10.48
N TYR A 525 2.01 -22.76 9.25
CA TYR A 525 2.92 -23.74 8.67
C TYR A 525 3.82 -23.12 7.60
N THR A 526 3.30 -22.15 6.85
CA THR A 526 4.10 -21.35 5.90
C THR A 526 3.56 -19.92 5.89
N PRO A 527 4.36 -18.92 6.29
CA PRO A 527 3.92 -17.52 6.30
C PRO A 527 3.91 -16.93 4.88
N LYS A 528 3.05 -15.93 4.68
CA LYS A 528 2.94 -15.14 3.44
C LYS A 528 4.32 -14.66 2.97
N GLY A 529 4.59 -14.81 1.67
CA GLY A 529 5.85 -14.50 1.00
C GLY A 529 6.91 -15.61 1.06
N SER A 530 6.71 -16.67 1.83
CA SER A 530 7.67 -17.79 1.90
C SER A 530 7.43 -18.85 0.83
N LYS A 531 8.47 -19.62 0.48
CA LYS A 531 8.37 -20.78 -0.39
C LYS A 531 7.70 -21.96 0.33
N PHE A 532 6.73 -22.59 -0.32
CA PHE A 532 6.08 -23.81 0.14
C PHE A 532 6.82 -25.03 -0.44
N TYR A 533 7.84 -25.52 0.26
CA TYR A 533 8.79 -26.48 -0.31
C TYR A 533 8.14 -27.84 -0.63
N GLY A 534 8.56 -28.51 -1.71
CA GLY A 534 8.05 -29.84 -2.07
C GLY A 534 8.20 -30.87 -0.94
N ASN A 535 9.34 -30.84 -0.24
CA ASN A 535 9.59 -31.65 0.96
C ASN A 535 8.60 -31.40 2.11
N GLN A 536 8.03 -30.19 2.21
CA GLN A 536 6.98 -29.89 3.19
C GLN A 536 5.63 -30.47 2.72
N LYS A 537 5.27 -30.25 1.45
CA LYS A 537 4.06 -30.82 0.84
C LYS A 537 4.00 -32.34 1.01
N SER A 538 5.05 -33.07 0.60
CA SER A 538 5.10 -34.53 0.73
C SER A 538 5.05 -35.03 2.18
N ARG A 539 5.57 -34.25 3.15
CA ARG A 539 5.44 -34.59 4.59
C ARG A 539 4.01 -34.43 5.10
N LEU A 540 3.26 -33.44 4.61
CA LEU A 540 1.84 -33.26 4.92
C LEU A 540 1.00 -34.39 4.31
N GLU A 541 1.23 -34.69 3.02
CA GLU A 541 0.58 -35.80 2.29
C GLU A 541 0.84 -37.16 2.98
N THR A 542 2.09 -37.45 3.34
CA THR A 542 2.47 -38.68 4.07
C THR A 542 1.81 -38.79 5.46
N ARG A 543 1.45 -37.65 6.07
CA ARG A 543 0.71 -37.59 7.34
C ARG A 543 -0.82 -37.61 7.15
N GLY A 544 -1.31 -37.81 5.92
CA GLY A 544 -2.73 -37.86 5.60
C GLY A 544 -3.42 -36.50 5.56
N VAL A 545 -2.68 -35.39 5.56
CA VAL A 545 -3.23 -34.03 5.47
C VAL A 545 -3.63 -33.77 4.03
N LYS A 546 -4.94 -33.81 3.74
CA LYS A 546 -5.51 -33.55 2.40
C LYS A 546 -5.82 -32.07 2.15
N GLU A 547 -6.09 -31.33 3.22
CA GLU A 547 -6.50 -29.94 3.20
C GLU A 547 -5.63 -29.12 4.15
N VAL A 548 -5.35 -27.89 3.74
CA VAL A 548 -4.75 -26.84 4.57
C VAL A 548 -5.75 -25.71 4.73
N HIS A 549 -5.46 -24.77 5.61
CA HIS A 549 -6.38 -23.68 5.93
C HIS A 549 -5.73 -22.31 5.73
N MET A 550 -6.55 -21.31 5.44
CA MET A 550 -6.15 -19.91 5.30
C MET A 550 -7.28 -19.00 5.80
N LEU A 551 -6.99 -17.73 6.01
CA LEU A 551 -8.03 -16.76 6.39
C LEU A 551 -9.02 -16.58 5.23
N LYS A 552 -10.33 -16.44 5.52
CA LYS A 552 -11.34 -16.22 4.47
C LYS A 552 -11.08 -14.94 3.64
N SER A 553 -10.41 -13.94 4.21
CA SER A 553 -9.95 -12.74 3.51
C SER A 553 -8.81 -12.99 2.50
N GLU A 554 -8.03 -14.07 2.67
CA GLU A 554 -6.88 -14.41 1.79
C GLU A 554 -7.28 -15.31 0.60
N VAL A 555 -8.56 -15.67 0.44
CA VAL A 555 -9.05 -16.55 -0.65
C VAL A 555 -8.84 -15.92 -2.05
N ASN A 556 -8.88 -14.60 -2.14
CA ASN A 556 -8.55 -13.88 -3.37
C ASN A 556 -7.04 -13.99 -3.70
N ASP A 557 -6.15 -13.98 -2.70
CA ASP A 557 -4.71 -14.18 -2.89
C ASP A 557 -4.39 -15.61 -3.37
N LEU A 558 -5.12 -16.64 -2.89
CA LEU A 558 -5.02 -18.00 -3.44
C LEU A 558 -5.42 -18.05 -4.91
N THR A 559 -6.54 -17.41 -5.27
CA THR A 559 -7.05 -17.41 -6.64
C THR A 559 -6.05 -16.72 -7.59
N LYS A 560 -5.45 -15.62 -7.14
CA LYS A 560 -4.36 -14.90 -7.80
C LYS A 560 -3.11 -15.77 -7.96
N TYR A 561 -2.67 -16.46 -6.89
CA TYR A 561 -1.54 -17.39 -6.91
C TYR A 561 -1.72 -18.53 -7.94
N LYS A 562 -2.92 -19.16 -7.98
CA LYS A 562 -3.25 -20.21 -8.94
C LYS A 562 -3.15 -19.69 -10.39
N ALA A 563 -3.72 -18.52 -10.66
CA ALA A 563 -3.63 -17.88 -11.97
C ALA A 563 -2.18 -17.53 -12.36
N GLN A 564 -1.40 -16.93 -11.45
CA GLN A 564 0.01 -16.57 -11.70
C GLN A 564 0.86 -17.80 -12.02
N ASN A 565 0.75 -18.88 -11.23
CA ASN A 565 1.55 -20.08 -11.47
C ASN A 565 1.17 -20.76 -12.79
N TYR A 566 -0.13 -20.88 -13.09
CA TYR A 566 -0.59 -21.41 -14.37
C TYR A 566 0.03 -20.66 -15.56
N LEU A 567 -0.09 -19.33 -15.59
CA LEU A 567 0.46 -18.51 -16.68
C LEU A 567 2.00 -18.58 -16.74
N ASN A 568 2.68 -18.54 -15.58
CA ASN A 568 4.13 -18.66 -15.54
C ASN A 568 4.63 -20.02 -16.04
N ASN A 569 3.91 -21.11 -15.75
CA ASN A 569 4.23 -22.45 -16.24
C ASN A 569 4.00 -22.56 -17.78
N LEU A 570 3.02 -21.83 -18.34
CA LEU A 570 2.89 -21.68 -19.80
C LEU A 570 4.04 -20.86 -20.42
N ILE A 571 4.47 -19.78 -19.76
CA ILE A 571 5.61 -18.95 -20.22
C ILE A 571 6.91 -19.77 -20.20
N ASP A 572 7.15 -20.55 -19.14
CA ASP A 572 8.29 -21.47 -19.09
C ASP A 572 8.27 -22.48 -20.24
N SER A 573 7.09 -23.01 -20.58
CA SER A 573 6.90 -23.90 -21.72
C SER A 573 7.10 -23.21 -23.07
N TYR A 574 6.77 -21.91 -23.18
CA TYR A 574 7.03 -21.08 -24.37
C TYR A 574 8.54 -20.82 -24.54
N GLU A 575 9.22 -20.37 -23.49
CA GLU A 575 10.66 -20.10 -23.51
C GLU A 575 11.47 -21.36 -23.85
N MET A 576 11.10 -22.53 -23.31
CA MET A 576 11.76 -23.79 -23.64
C MET A 576 11.59 -24.14 -25.13
N LYS A 577 10.37 -23.99 -25.68
CA LYS A 577 10.15 -24.19 -27.13
C LYS A 577 10.96 -23.21 -27.98
N LYS A 578 10.99 -21.92 -27.60
CA LYS A 578 11.74 -20.88 -28.31
C LYS A 578 13.25 -21.19 -28.33
N LYS A 579 13.84 -21.52 -27.17
CA LYS A 579 15.25 -21.93 -27.04
C LYS A 579 15.59 -23.19 -27.86
N VAL A 580 14.68 -24.15 -27.99
CA VAL A 580 14.87 -25.33 -28.86
C VAL A 580 14.78 -24.95 -30.34
N ALA A 581 13.85 -24.06 -30.72
CA ALA A 581 13.70 -23.59 -32.10
C ALA A 581 14.85 -22.68 -32.57
N GLU A 582 15.51 -21.97 -31.66
CA GLU A 582 16.72 -21.16 -31.93
C GLU A 582 18.00 -22.00 -32.04
N ALA A 583 17.97 -23.25 -31.58
CA ALA A 583 19.12 -24.17 -31.58
C ALA A 583 19.13 -25.16 -32.77
N VAL A 584 18.11 -25.10 -33.65
CA VAL A 584 17.90 -25.96 -34.83
C VAL A 584 18.07 -25.16 -36.11
#